data_AF-A0A0Q0BDT8-F1
#
_entry.id   AF-A0A0Q0BDT8-F1
#
_cell.length_a   1.000
_cell.length_b   1.000
_cell.length_c   1.000
_cell.angle_alpha   90.00
_cell.angle_beta   90.00
_cell.angle_gamma   90.00
#
_symmetry.space_group_name_H-M   'P 1'
#
loop_
_entity.id
_entity.type
_entity.pdbx_description
1 polymer ?
#
loop_
_entity_poly.entity_id
_entity_poly.type
_entity_poly.pdbx_seq_one_letter_code
_entity_poly.pdbx_strand_id
1 'polypeptide(L)'
;MQVATHKDYVNSGRYDRAQAIASPVLTLKPWQCDMKDVHAAGDWDSFMEMAVAHLQNIIVFGGPGSGKTTYGKTLIDLFPAHRRMVTIQESLEDSLPFHPNHVHLLYSDVVTPKALVASSLRMKPDHLFLAELTGDEVWHFIEILNTGTKGTVTTAHANDSEAGYARVCGLVKQSEVGKGLDYDYIERLVRTSFDVVVYMEKTDILEVHYEPEHKLALLNGQRQRAK
;
A
#
# COMPACT_ATOMS: atom_id res chain seq x y z
N MET A 1 -18.67 -0.23 33.19
CA MET A 1 -17.80 -0.79 32.13
C MET A 1 -17.37 -2.17 32.63
N GLN A 2 -17.76 -3.25 31.96
CA GLN A 2 -17.36 -4.60 32.37
C GLN A 2 -15.85 -4.75 32.14
N VAL A 3 -15.10 -5.11 33.18
CA VAL A 3 -13.66 -5.35 33.07
C VAL A 3 -13.47 -6.76 32.52
N ALA A 4 -13.06 -6.85 31.25
CA ALA A 4 -12.65 -8.14 30.68
C ALA A 4 -11.31 -8.57 31.30
N THR A 5 -11.24 -9.81 31.77
CA THR A 5 -10.02 -10.42 32.30
C THR A 5 -9.28 -11.20 31.21
N HIS A 6 -7.99 -11.46 31.42
CA HIS A 6 -7.23 -12.36 30.53
C HIS A 6 -7.89 -13.74 30.42
N LYS A 7 -8.49 -14.24 31.50
CA LYS A 7 -9.16 -15.54 31.51
C LYS A 7 -10.38 -15.56 30.58
N ASP A 8 -11.08 -14.45 30.43
CA ASP A 8 -12.21 -14.34 29.48
C ASP A 8 -11.71 -14.50 28.03
N TYR A 9 -10.51 -14.00 27.70
CA TYR A 9 -9.90 -14.20 26.39
C TYR A 9 -9.48 -15.65 26.17
N VAL A 10 -8.89 -16.30 27.18
CA VAL A 10 -8.56 -17.73 27.13
C VAL A 10 -9.81 -18.58 26.91
N ASN A 11 -10.86 -18.32 27.71
CA ASN A 11 -12.11 -19.08 27.64
C ASN A 11 -12.92 -18.81 26.37
N SER A 12 -12.69 -17.68 25.70
CA SER A 12 -13.38 -17.33 24.45
C SER A 12 -12.87 -18.05 23.20
N GLY A 13 -11.85 -18.91 23.32
CA GLY A 13 -11.23 -19.59 22.16
C GLY A 13 -10.35 -18.68 21.29
N ARG A 14 -10.08 -17.44 21.71
CA ARG A 14 -9.23 -16.50 20.95
C ARG A 14 -7.78 -16.99 20.80
N TYR A 15 -7.33 -17.94 21.62
CA TYR A 15 -6.03 -18.59 21.51
C TYR A 15 -6.04 -19.87 20.65
N ASP A 16 -7.17 -20.35 20.15
CA ASP A 16 -7.28 -21.65 19.48
C ASP A 16 -6.40 -21.75 18.21
N ARG A 17 -6.12 -20.60 17.57
CA ARG A 17 -5.25 -20.50 16.39
C ARG A 17 -3.86 -19.94 16.69
N ALA A 18 -3.53 -19.70 17.96
CA ALA A 18 -2.24 -19.17 18.34
C ALA A 18 -1.14 -20.20 18.08
N GLN A 19 -0.05 -19.77 17.44
CA GLN A 19 1.13 -20.60 17.21
C GLN A 19 2.28 -20.08 18.06
N ALA A 20 3.08 -20.98 18.64
CA ALA A 20 4.30 -20.62 19.33
C ALA A 20 5.38 -20.28 18.29
N ILE A 21 5.73 -18.99 18.18
CA ILE A 21 6.68 -18.48 17.18
C ILE A 21 7.91 -17.94 17.91
N ALA A 22 9.08 -18.57 17.75
CA ALA A 22 10.32 -18.18 18.44
C ALA A 22 11.15 -17.13 17.67
N SER A 23 11.10 -17.15 16.34
CA SER A 23 11.57 -16.11 15.39
C SER A 23 11.38 -16.66 13.99
N PRO A 24 10.32 -16.30 13.25
CA PRO A 24 10.09 -16.91 11.95
C PRO A 24 11.09 -16.31 10.95
N VAL A 25 11.73 -17.14 10.14
CA VAL A 25 12.18 -16.68 8.83
C VAL A 25 10.92 -16.53 7.99
N LEU A 26 10.69 -15.35 7.41
CA LEU A 26 9.53 -15.18 6.53
C LEU A 26 9.76 -15.98 5.25
N THR A 27 8.80 -16.82 4.89
CA THR A 27 8.75 -17.58 3.64
C THR A 27 7.55 -17.13 2.82
N LEU A 28 7.58 -17.40 1.51
CA LEU A 28 6.41 -17.17 0.67
C LEU A 28 5.23 -18.01 1.15
N LYS A 29 4.05 -17.41 1.10
CA LYS A 29 2.78 -18.11 1.27
C LYS A 29 2.36 -18.75 -0.06
N PRO A 30 1.54 -19.82 -0.04
CA PRO A 30 1.07 -20.47 -1.28
C PRO A 30 0.49 -19.49 -2.31
N TRP A 31 -0.39 -18.58 -1.88
CA TRP A 31 -1.00 -17.58 -2.76
C TRP A 31 0.01 -16.59 -3.39
N GLN A 32 1.16 -16.36 -2.76
CA GLN A 32 2.22 -15.52 -3.36
C GLN A 32 2.93 -16.27 -4.48
N CYS A 33 3.07 -17.60 -4.35
CA CYS A 33 3.57 -18.45 -5.43
C CYS A 33 2.58 -18.48 -6.59
N ASP A 34 1.29 -18.70 -6.30
CA ASP A 34 0.24 -18.71 -7.32
C ASP A 34 0.20 -17.37 -8.09
N MET A 35 0.29 -16.24 -7.37
CA MET A 35 0.31 -14.90 -7.96
C MET A 35 1.56 -14.66 -8.82
N LYS A 36 2.70 -15.23 -8.44
CA LYS A 36 3.94 -15.18 -9.23
C LYS A 36 3.82 -16.01 -10.51
N ASP A 37 3.15 -17.15 -10.46
CA ASP A 37 2.97 -18.01 -11.63
C ASP A 37 2.08 -17.33 -12.69
N VAL A 38 0.98 -16.67 -12.29
CA VAL A 38 0.14 -15.90 -13.23
C VAL A 38 0.83 -14.64 -13.75
N HIS A 39 1.64 -13.98 -12.91
CA HIS A 39 2.49 -12.85 -13.32
C HIS A 39 3.47 -13.27 -14.42
N ALA A 40 4.19 -14.38 -14.22
CA ALA A 40 5.15 -14.91 -15.18
C ALA A 40 4.49 -15.39 -16.48
N ALA A 41 3.22 -15.81 -16.42
CA ALA A 41 2.43 -16.18 -17.59
C ALA A 41 1.89 -14.96 -18.38
N GLY A 42 1.96 -13.75 -17.83
CA GLY A 42 1.37 -12.55 -18.43
C GLY A 42 -0.16 -12.51 -18.35
N ASP A 43 -0.77 -13.29 -17.45
CA ASP A 43 -2.20 -13.26 -17.19
C ASP A 43 -2.55 -12.10 -16.25
N TRP A 44 -2.58 -10.90 -16.84
CA TRP A 44 -2.71 -9.65 -16.08
C TRP A 44 -4.06 -9.47 -15.38
N ASP A 45 -5.11 -10.06 -15.92
CA ASP A 45 -6.46 -10.01 -15.34
C ASP A 45 -6.48 -10.78 -14.01
N SER A 46 -6.14 -12.08 -14.07
CA SER A 46 -6.03 -12.93 -12.89
C SER A 46 -5.01 -12.36 -11.88
N PHE A 47 -3.87 -11.86 -12.37
CA PHE A 47 -2.85 -11.29 -11.50
C PHE A 47 -3.37 -10.09 -10.70
N MET A 48 -4.06 -9.14 -11.34
CA MET A 48 -4.56 -7.95 -10.66
C MET A 48 -5.76 -8.25 -9.76
N GLU A 49 -6.64 -9.18 -10.15
CA GLU A 49 -7.70 -9.67 -9.26
C GLU A 49 -7.11 -10.32 -7.99
N MET A 50 -6.08 -11.16 -8.14
CA MET A 50 -5.37 -11.77 -7.01
C MET A 50 -4.66 -10.72 -6.15
N ALA A 51 -4.02 -9.72 -6.77
CA ALA A 51 -3.36 -8.63 -6.06
C ALA A 51 -4.34 -7.89 -5.12
N VAL A 52 -5.51 -7.51 -5.64
CA VAL A 52 -6.55 -6.83 -4.87
C VAL A 52 -7.15 -7.76 -3.82
N ALA A 53 -7.48 -9.00 -4.17
CA ALA A 53 -8.05 -9.98 -3.24
C ALA A 53 -7.12 -10.29 -2.05
N HIS A 54 -5.80 -10.27 -2.27
CA HIS A 54 -4.79 -10.46 -1.24
C HIS A 54 -4.27 -9.15 -0.63
N LEU A 55 -4.97 -8.04 -0.85
CA LEU A 55 -4.70 -6.72 -0.24
C LEU A 55 -3.26 -6.25 -0.47
N GLN A 56 -2.73 -6.49 -1.67
CA GLN A 56 -1.43 -5.99 -2.09
C GLN A 56 -1.47 -4.46 -2.19
N ASN A 57 -0.40 -3.80 -1.78
CA ASN A 57 -0.26 -2.36 -1.94
C ASN A 57 0.26 -2.07 -3.35
N ILE A 58 -0.54 -1.39 -4.16
CA ILE A 58 -0.26 -1.12 -5.57
C ILE A 58 0.12 0.35 -5.75
N ILE A 59 1.21 0.60 -6.46
CA ILE A 59 1.59 1.93 -6.94
C ILE A 59 1.70 1.94 -8.46
N VAL A 60 1.09 2.95 -9.07
CA VAL A 60 1.12 3.16 -10.53
C VAL A 60 1.99 4.38 -10.84
N PHE A 61 3.07 4.17 -11.57
CA PHE A 61 3.97 5.18 -12.08
C PHE A 61 3.64 5.58 -13.52
N GLY A 62 4.03 6.80 -13.91
CA GLY A 62 3.87 7.30 -15.27
C GLY A 62 3.75 8.83 -15.37
N GLY A 63 3.92 9.35 -16.58
CA GLY A 63 3.88 10.79 -16.87
C GLY A 63 2.51 11.45 -16.66
N PRO A 64 2.44 12.79 -16.74
CA PRO A 64 1.16 13.51 -16.85
C PRO A 64 0.32 12.98 -18.02
N GLY A 65 -0.98 12.80 -17.79
CA GLY A 65 -1.91 12.34 -18.82
C GLY A 65 -1.81 10.85 -19.21
N SER A 66 -1.01 10.04 -18.51
CA SER A 66 -0.87 8.59 -18.81
C SER A 66 -2.03 7.71 -18.31
N GLY A 67 -3.11 8.31 -17.81
CA GLY A 67 -4.29 7.57 -17.36
C GLY A 67 -4.13 6.78 -16.04
N LYS A 68 -3.05 6.98 -15.27
CA LYS A 68 -2.81 6.29 -13.98
C LYS A 68 -3.99 6.32 -13.04
N THR A 69 -4.59 7.49 -12.86
CA THR A 69 -5.74 7.67 -11.96
C THR A 69 -6.96 6.93 -12.47
N THR A 70 -7.18 6.88 -13.79
CA THR A 70 -8.25 6.10 -14.40
C THR A 70 -8.03 4.60 -14.20
N TYR A 71 -6.81 4.11 -14.44
CA TYR A 71 -6.47 2.70 -14.20
C TYR A 71 -6.54 2.33 -12.71
N GLY A 72 -6.09 3.23 -11.83
CA GLY A 72 -6.18 3.03 -10.38
C GLY A 72 -7.62 2.84 -9.92
N LYS A 73 -8.58 3.61 -10.47
CA LYS A 73 -10.02 3.44 -10.16
C LYS A 73 -10.54 2.07 -10.54
N THR A 74 -10.16 1.53 -11.70
CA THR A 74 -10.60 0.19 -12.10
C THR A 74 -10.11 -0.88 -11.14
N LEU A 75 -8.93 -0.70 -10.52
CA LEU A 75 -8.43 -1.60 -9.48
C LEU A 75 -9.15 -1.40 -8.15
N ILE A 76 -9.49 -0.17 -7.79
CA ILE A 76 -10.27 0.13 -6.58
C ILE A 76 -11.66 -0.51 -6.66
N ASP A 77 -12.27 -0.56 -7.85
CA ASP A 77 -13.56 -1.19 -8.08
C ASP A 77 -13.57 -2.71 -7.82
N LEU A 78 -12.39 -3.37 -7.86
CA LEU A 78 -12.25 -4.80 -7.54
C LEU A 78 -12.29 -5.10 -6.03
N PHE A 79 -12.18 -4.09 -5.16
CA PHE A 79 -12.22 -4.32 -3.72
C PHE A 79 -13.64 -4.76 -3.27
N PRO A 80 -13.78 -5.48 -2.13
CA PRO A 80 -15.11 -5.90 -1.67
C PRO A 80 -15.99 -4.71 -1.25
N ALA A 81 -17.17 -4.58 -1.84
CA ALA A 81 -18.11 -3.46 -1.66
C ALA A 81 -18.51 -3.12 -0.20
N HIS A 82 -18.40 -4.07 0.73
CA HIS A 82 -18.75 -3.87 2.14
C HIS A 82 -17.65 -3.20 2.97
N ARG A 83 -16.47 -2.99 2.38
CA ARG A 83 -15.32 -2.37 3.02
C ARG A 83 -15.48 -0.86 3.13
N ARG A 84 -14.88 -0.29 4.16
CA ARG A 84 -14.83 1.15 4.38
C ARG A 84 -13.67 1.77 3.60
N MET A 85 -14.01 2.55 2.58
CA MET A 85 -13.04 3.23 1.73
C MET A 85 -12.80 4.66 2.20
N VAL A 86 -11.55 5.12 2.23
CA VAL A 86 -11.22 6.53 2.41
C VAL A 86 -10.33 6.95 1.27
N THR A 87 -10.70 8.00 0.53
CA THR A 87 -9.86 8.59 -0.50
C THR A 87 -9.31 9.93 -0.04
N ILE A 88 -8.09 10.26 -0.48
CA ILE A 88 -7.47 11.57 -0.31
C ILE A 88 -7.09 12.07 -1.71
N GLN A 89 -7.70 13.18 -2.15
CA GLN A 89 -7.58 13.67 -3.54
C GLN A 89 -7.56 15.20 -3.58
N GLU A 90 -6.92 15.78 -4.59
CA GLU A 90 -6.96 17.24 -4.81
C GLU A 90 -8.32 17.67 -5.36
N SER A 91 -8.84 16.89 -6.31
CA SER A 91 -10.17 17.06 -6.89
C SER A 91 -10.93 15.74 -6.84
N LEU A 92 -12.26 15.80 -6.86
CA LEU A 92 -13.10 14.60 -6.81
C LEU A 92 -13.08 13.90 -8.17
N GLU A 93 -12.11 13.01 -8.35
CA GLU A 93 -11.96 12.23 -9.58
C GLU A 93 -12.55 10.82 -9.46
N ASP A 94 -12.58 10.25 -8.25
CA ASP A 94 -13.13 8.94 -7.97
C ASP A 94 -14.45 9.07 -7.21
N SER A 95 -15.51 8.50 -7.77
CA SER A 95 -16.85 8.53 -7.17
C SER A 95 -17.19 7.26 -6.38
N LEU A 96 -16.32 6.24 -6.42
CA LEU A 96 -16.47 4.95 -5.73
C LEU A 96 -17.90 4.35 -5.85
N PRO A 97 -18.44 4.19 -7.07
CA PRO A 97 -19.85 3.84 -7.27
C PRO A 97 -20.23 2.46 -6.70
N PHE A 98 -19.27 1.55 -6.56
CA PHE A 98 -19.48 0.21 -6.02
C PHE A 98 -19.28 0.11 -4.50
N HIS A 99 -18.85 1.19 -3.83
CA HIS A 99 -18.46 1.16 -2.42
C HIS A 99 -19.30 2.13 -1.59
N PRO A 100 -20.50 1.75 -1.13
CA PRO A 100 -21.41 2.67 -0.43
C PRO A 100 -20.87 3.21 0.90
N ASN A 101 -19.92 2.53 1.55
CA ASN A 101 -19.27 2.99 2.78
C ASN A 101 -17.94 3.66 2.43
N HIS A 102 -17.99 4.88 1.90
CA HIS A 102 -16.79 5.65 1.59
C HIS A 102 -16.78 7.05 2.22
N VAL A 103 -15.59 7.63 2.32
CA VAL A 103 -15.40 9.05 2.62
C VAL A 103 -14.34 9.62 1.68
N HIS A 104 -14.67 10.72 1.01
CA HIS A 104 -13.73 11.51 0.24
C HIS A 104 -13.16 12.64 1.10
N LEU A 105 -11.83 12.69 1.22
CA LEU A 105 -11.10 13.78 1.84
C LEU A 105 -10.43 14.59 0.74
N LEU A 106 -10.73 15.89 0.67
CA LEU A 106 -10.19 16.78 -0.34
C LEU A 106 -9.16 17.72 0.29
N TYR A 107 -7.99 17.85 -0.35
CA TYR A 107 -6.95 18.80 0.05
C TYR A 107 -6.86 19.98 -0.90
N SER A 108 -6.28 21.06 -0.39
CA SER A 108 -5.91 22.27 -1.13
C SER A 108 -4.76 22.96 -0.40
N ASP A 109 -4.50 24.23 -0.69
CA ASP A 109 -3.42 24.99 -0.05
C ASP A 109 -3.55 25.10 1.49
N VAL A 110 -4.77 25.04 2.03
CA VAL A 110 -5.02 25.23 3.48
C VAL A 110 -4.97 23.90 4.24
N VAL A 111 -5.60 22.86 3.70
CA VAL A 111 -5.64 21.52 4.30
C VAL A 111 -4.79 20.61 3.45
N THR A 112 -3.63 20.22 3.96
CA THR A 112 -2.63 19.48 3.18
C THR A 112 -2.94 17.97 3.11
N PRO A 113 -2.45 17.26 2.08
CA PRO A 113 -2.55 15.79 2.00
C PRO A 113 -2.06 15.10 3.28
N LYS A 114 -0.93 15.56 3.82
CA LYS A 114 -0.34 15.05 5.07
C LYS A 114 -1.29 15.15 6.26
N ALA A 115 -2.02 16.25 6.40
CA ALA A 115 -3.00 16.41 7.47
C ALA A 115 -4.16 15.42 7.32
N LEU A 116 -4.62 15.17 6.09
CA LEU A 116 -5.68 14.22 5.79
C LEU A 116 -5.24 12.77 6.00
N VAL A 117 -4.00 12.43 5.61
CA VAL A 117 -3.38 11.13 5.88
C VAL A 117 -3.39 10.86 7.40
N ALA A 118 -2.94 11.82 8.22
CA ALA A 118 -2.98 11.70 9.68
C ALA A 118 -4.41 11.60 10.24
N SER A 119 -5.37 12.32 9.66
CA SER A 119 -6.79 12.25 10.06
C SER A 119 -7.40 10.88 9.78
N SER A 120 -7.07 10.28 8.63
CA SER A 120 -7.64 9.01 8.17
C SER A 120 -7.44 7.85 9.17
N LEU A 121 -6.35 7.87 9.94
CA LEU A 121 -6.10 6.89 11.01
C LEU A 121 -7.20 6.82 12.07
N ARG A 122 -7.92 7.92 12.30
CA ARG A 122 -9.03 7.98 13.26
C ARG A 122 -10.37 7.62 12.63
N MET A 123 -10.41 7.39 11.33
CA MET A 123 -11.62 7.11 10.56
C MET A 123 -11.86 5.60 10.37
N LYS A 124 -10.93 4.76 10.86
CA LYS A 124 -10.97 3.30 10.75
C LYS A 124 -11.23 2.82 9.31
N PRO A 125 -10.43 3.26 8.31
CA PRO A 125 -10.54 2.74 6.96
C PRO A 125 -10.23 1.23 6.95
N ASP A 126 -10.95 0.48 6.11
CA ASP A 126 -10.45 -0.82 5.65
C ASP A 126 -9.34 -0.59 4.60
N HIS A 127 -9.56 0.39 3.71
CA HIS A 127 -8.63 0.79 2.66
C HIS A 127 -8.49 2.32 2.61
N LEU A 128 -7.26 2.79 2.46
CA LEU A 128 -6.91 4.20 2.30
C LEU A 128 -6.27 4.39 0.93
N PHE A 129 -6.86 5.26 0.10
CA PHE A 129 -6.39 5.56 -1.25
C PHE A 129 -5.94 7.02 -1.31
N LEU A 130 -4.64 7.26 -1.28
CA LEU A 130 -4.08 8.56 -1.61
C LEU A 130 -3.91 8.62 -3.14
N ALA A 131 -4.64 9.51 -3.81
CA ALA A 131 -4.70 9.51 -5.29
C ALA A 131 -3.31 9.65 -5.92
N GLU A 132 -2.48 10.55 -5.40
CA GLU A 132 -1.13 10.78 -5.91
C GLU A 132 -0.15 11.12 -4.80
N LEU A 133 1.06 10.58 -4.89
CA LEU A 133 2.20 10.91 -4.03
C LEU A 133 2.96 12.09 -4.63
N THR A 134 2.99 13.23 -3.93
CA THR A 134 3.51 14.50 -4.46
C THR A 134 4.53 15.17 -3.54
N GLY A 135 4.49 14.92 -2.23
CA GLY A 135 5.29 15.65 -1.25
C GLY A 135 5.61 14.88 0.04
N ASP A 136 5.61 15.61 1.16
CA ASP A 136 6.05 15.13 2.46
C ASP A 136 5.03 14.21 3.19
N GLU A 137 3.82 14.08 2.63
CA GLU A 137 2.79 13.15 3.09
C GLU A 137 3.22 11.69 2.94
N VAL A 138 4.12 11.39 2.00
CA VAL A 138 4.53 10.03 1.64
C VAL A 138 5.09 9.27 2.84
N TRP A 139 5.88 9.93 3.70
CA TRP A 139 6.36 9.32 4.94
C TRP A 139 5.20 8.82 5.83
N HIS A 140 4.21 9.67 6.06
CA HIS A 140 3.07 9.33 6.90
C HIS A 140 2.20 8.26 6.24
N PHE A 141 2.02 8.35 4.92
CA PHE A 141 1.25 7.38 4.17
C PHE A 141 1.87 5.98 4.27
N ILE A 142 3.19 5.87 4.07
CA ILE A 142 3.94 4.61 4.20
C ILE A 142 3.84 4.04 5.62
N GLU A 143 3.93 4.87 6.66
CA GLU A 143 3.74 4.44 8.05
C GLU A 143 2.34 3.84 8.28
N ILE A 144 1.30 4.40 7.66
CA ILE A 144 -0.07 3.84 7.73
C ILE A 144 -0.14 2.46 7.08
N LEU A 145 0.49 2.31 5.91
CA LEU A 145 0.52 1.02 5.20
C LEU A 145 1.20 -0.08 6.01
N ASN A 146 2.20 0.29 6.81
CA ASN A 146 2.97 -0.64 7.65
C ASN A 146 2.32 -0.92 9.02
N THR A 147 1.34 -0.12 9.46
CA THR A 147 0.70 -0.23 10.79
C THR A 147 -0.69 -0.89 10.79
N GLY A 148 -1.16 -1.38 9.63
CA GLY A 148 -2.31 -2.29 9.58
C GLY A 148 -3.36 -1.99 8.52
N THR A 149 -3.27 -0.87 7.81
CA THR A 149 -4.13 -0.58 6.65
C THR A 149 -3.47 -1.16 5.41
N LYS A 150 -4.02 -2.24 4.85
CA LYS A 150 -3.47 -2.95 3.69
C LYS A 150 -4.39 -2.82 2.49
N GLY A 151 -3.85 -3.05 1.30
CA GLY A 151 -4.62 -2.95 0.07
C GLY A 151 -4.90 -1.48 -0.24
N THR A 152 -3.86 -0.80 -0.73
CA THR A 152 -3.97 0.54 -1.29
C THR A 152 -3.74 0.49 -2.80
N VAL A 153 -4.27 1.48 -3.49
CA VAL A 153 -3.88 1.87 -4.84
C VAL A 153 -3.51 3.35 -4.79
N THR A 154 -2.31 3.69 -5.25
CA THR A 154 -1.83 5.07 -5.33
C THR A 154 -1.11 5.30 -6.64
N THR A 155 -0.83 6.56 -6.98
CA THR A 155 -0.10 6.92 -8.18
C THR A 155 1.06 7.86 -7.87
N ALA A 156 2.05 7.90 -8.75
CA ALA A 156 3.10 8.91 -8.69
C ALA A 156 3.70 9.16 -10.08
N HIS A 157 4.30 10.32 -10.28
CA HIS A 157 5.05 10.61 -11.50
C HIS A 157 6.43 9.96 -11.49
N ALA A 158 6.73 9.21 -12.54
CA ALA A 158 8.07 8.68 -12.84
C ALA A 158 8.20 8.38 -14.34
N ASN A 159 9.45 8.20 -14.79
CA ASN A 159 9.78 7.88 -16.18
C ASN A 159 9.97 6.37 -16.43
N ASP A 160 10.03 5.58 -15.35
CA ASP A 160 10.10 4.12 -15.32
C ASP A 160 9.90 3.66 -13.86
N SER A 161 9.79 2.36 -13.61
CA SER A 161 9.53 1.84 -12.25
C SER A 161 10.70 2.03 -11.28
N GLU A 162 11.95 1.87 -11.72
CA GLU A 162 13.13 1.99 -10.85
C GLU A 162 13.41 3.44 -10.46
N ALA A 163 13.33 4.36 -11.42
CA ALA A 163 13.33 5.80 -11.15
C ALA A 163 12.14 6.21 -10.27
N GLY A 164 11.01 5.49 -10.37
CA GLY A 164 9.84 5.67 -9.51
C GLY A 164 10.16 5.41 -8.04
N TYR A 165 10.87 4.33 -7.71
CA TYR A 165 11.32 4.08 -6.34
C TYR A 165 12.20 5.21 -5.81
N ALA A 166 13.20 5.63 -6.59
CA ALA A 166 14.09 6.74 -6.20
C ALA A 166 13.31 8.05 -5.98
N ARG A 167 12.31 8.32 -6.83
CA ARG A 167 11.42 9.47 -6.70
C ARG A 167 10.65 9.44 -5.38
N VAL A 168 10.03 8.31 -5.05
CA VAL A 168 9.27 8.13 -3.79
C VAL A 168 10.20 8.28 -2.57
N CYS A 169 11.43 7.76 -2.64
CA CYS A 169 12.44 7.99 -1.60
C CYS A 169 12.76 9.48 -1.42
N GLY A 170 12.87 10.21 -2.53
CA GLY A 170 13.02 11.66 -2.54
C GLY A 170 11.84 12.39 -1.89
N LEU A 171 10.61 11.92 -2.10
CA LEU A 171 9.41 12.46 -1.44
C LEU A 171 9.44 12.24 0.08
N VAL A 172 9.80 11.04 0.53
CA VAL A 172 10.01 10.75 1.95
C VAL A 172 11.02 11.71 2.56
N LYS A 173 12.14 11.97 1.85
CA LYS A 173 13.20 12.91 2.25
C LYS A 173 12.74 14.35 2.43
N GLN A 174 11.60 14.76 1.86
CA GLN A 174 11.06 16.12 2.06
C GLN A 174 10.44 16.30 3.45
N SER A 175 10.01 15.22 4.09
CA SER A 175 9.48 15.27 5.46
C SER A 175 10.57 15.55 6.49
N GLU A 176 10.21 16.25 7.59
CA GLU A 176 11.14 16.55 8.69
C GLU A 176 11.81 15.29 9.26
N VAL A 177 11.07 14.19 9.36
CA VAL A 177 11.61 12.90 9.81
C VAL A 177 12.54 12.31 8.75
N GLY A 178 12.07 12.24 7.50
CA GLY A 178 12.83 11.63 6.41
C GLY A 178 14.19 12.28 6.13
N LYS A 179 14.31 13.60 6.34
CA LYS A 179 15.59 14.33 6.24
C LYS A 179 16.70 13.66 7.05
N GLY A 180 16.40 13.21 8.27
CA GLY A 180 17.36 12.60 9.20
C GLY A 180 17.61 11.10 9.01
N LEU A 181 16.86 10.41 8.14
CA LEU A 181 16.97 8.96 7.96
C LEU A 181 17.99 8.59 6.87
N ASP A 182 18.65 7.45 6.99
CA ASP A 182 19.55 6.97 5.93
C ASP A 182 18.77 6.66 4.64
N TYR A 183 19.37 6.91 3.47
CA TYR A 183 18.71 6.63 2.19
C TYR A 183 18.40 5.13 2.06
N ASP A 184 19.34 4.25 2.39
CA ASP A 184 19.14 2.79 2.36
C ASP A 184 17.99 2.34 3.27
N TYR A 185 17.76 3.03 4.38
CA TYR A 185 16.62 2.77 5.25
C TYR A 185 15.31 3.12 4.54
N ILE A 186 15.25 4.30 3.92
CA ILE A 186 14.08 4.79 3.18
C ILE A 186 13.80 3.90 1.98
N GLU A 187 14.80 3.59 1.16
CA GLU A 187 14.63 2.77 -0.03
C GLU A 187 14.06 1.39 0.32
N ARG A 188 14.65 0.74 1.33
CA ARG A 188 14.12 -0.51 1.85
C ARG A 188 12.67 -0.36 2.32
N LEU A 189 12.36 0.70 3.06
CA LEU A 189 11.00 0.96 3.55
C LEU A 189 10.01 1.09 2.37
N VAL A 190 10.35 1.88 1.35
CA VAL A 190 9.53 2.06 0.14
C VAL A 190 9.34 0.73 -0.58
N ARG A 191 10.41 -0.01 -0.88
CA ARG A 191 10.35 -1.30 -1.58
C ARG A 191 9.54 -2.35 -0.83
N THR A 192 9.53 -2.31 0.51
CA THR A 192 8.69 -3.21 1.31
C THR A 192 7.25 -2.73 1.50
N SER A 193 6.94 -1.46 1.21
CA SER A 193 5.61 -0.89 1.42
C SER A 193 4.69 -1.07 0.22
N PHE A 194 5.24 -1.20 -0.99
CA PHE A 194 4.51 -1.50 -2.21
C PHE A 194 4.81 -2.93 -2.66
N ASP A 195 3.77 -3.69 -2.95
CA ASP A 195 3.84 -5.10 -3.36
C ASP A 195 3.87 -5.24 -4.88
N VAL A 196 3.05 -4.43 -5.56
CA VAL A 196 2.91 -4.42 -7.03
C VAL A 196 3.22 -3.02 -7.52
N VAL A 197 4.11 -2.93 -8.52
CA VAL A 197 4.46 -1.67 -9.17
C VAL A 197 4.11 -1.74 -10.63
N VAL A 198 3.34 -0.77 -11.12
CA VAL A 198 2.96 -0.68 -12.53
C VAL A 198 3.58 0.57 -13.11
N TYR A 199 4.15 0.50 -14.30
CA TYR A 199 4.56 1.69 -15.05
C TYR A 199 3.75 1.84 -16.34
N MET A 200 3.25 3.05 -16.55
CA MET A 200 2.47 3.44 -17.72
C MET A 200 3.18 4.53 -18.51
N GLU A 201 3.32 4.32 -19.82
CA GLU A 201 3.72 5.34 -20.79
C GLU A 201 2.55 5.61 -21.73
N LYS A 202 2.12 6.87 -21.85
CA LYS A 202 0.85 7.22 -22.50
C LYS A 202 -0.27 6.35 -21.90
N THR A 203 -1.04 5.63 -22.71
CA THR A 203 -2.13 4.77 -22.22
C THR A 203 -1.72 3.31 -22.07
N ASP A 204 -0.46 2.97 -22.35
CA ASP A 204 0.04 1.60 -22.36
C ASP A 204 0.68 1.26 -21.01
N ILE A 205 0.40 0.05 -20.51
CA ILE A 205 1.10 -0.53 -19.36
C ILE A 205 2.34 -1.23 -19.91
N LEU A 206 3.53 -0.71 -19.57
CA LEU A 206 4.80 -1.23 -20.09
C LEU A 206 5.48 -2.18 -19.10
N GLU A 207 5.25 -1.99 -17.81
CA GLU A 207 5.87 -2.79 -16.76
C GLU A 207 4.86 -3.13 -15.66
N VAL A 208 4.92 -4.36 -15.18
CA VAL A 208 4.22 -4.83 -13.98
C VAL A 208 5.25 -5.60 -13.17
N HIS A 209 5.65 -5.09 -12.02
CA HIS A 209 6.64 -5.70 -11.14
C HIS A 209 5.96 -6.36 -9.95
N TYR A 210 6.39 -7.59 -9.65
CA TYR A 210 6.01 -8.35 -8.48
C TYR A 210 7.18 -9.22 -8.03
N GLU A 211 7.86 -8.81 -6.97
CA GLU A 211 9.09 -9.46 -6.49
C GLU A 211 8.99 -9.86 -5.02
N PRO A 212 8.10 -10.81 -4.66
CA PRO A 212 7.81 -11.12 -3.28
C PRO A 212 9.02 -11.73 -2.54
N GLU A 213 9.93 -12.43 -3.24
CA GLU A 213 11.20 -12.90 -2.66
C GLU A 213 12.14 -11.76 -2.30
N HIS A 214 12.23 -10.73 -3.14
CA HIS A 214 13.05 -9.56 -2.85
C HIS A 214 12.53 -8.84 -1.61
N LYS A 215 11.22 -8.63 -1.53
CA LYS A 215 10.56 -8.08 -0.32
C LYS A 215 10.85 -8.92 0.92
N LEU A 216 10.76 -10.25 0.83
CA LEU A 216 11.09 -11.14 1.94
C LEU A 216 12.56 -11.05 2.36
N ALA A 217 13.49 -10.95 1.42
CA ALA A 217 14.91 -10.79 1.70
C ALA A 217 15.18 -9.48 2.47
N LEU A 218 14.58 -8.37 2.04
CA LEU A 218 14.67 -7.08 2.72
C LEU A 218 14.12 -7.14 4.16
N LEU A 219 12.97 -7.78 4.36
CA LEU A 219 12.34 -7.93 5.68
C LEU A 219 13.14 -8.85 6.62
N ASN A 220 13.63 -9.98 6.11
CA ASN A 220 14.46 -10.91 6.89
C ASN A 220 15.81 -10.27 7.26
N GLY A 221 16.41 -9.48 6.36
CA GLY A 221 17.62 -8.70 6.64
C GLY A 221 17.46 -7.71 7.80
N GLN A 222 16.27 -7.12 7.99
CA GLN A 222 16.01 -6.27 9.17
C GLN A 222 16.14 -7.06 10.48
N ARG A 223 15.61 -8.29 10.50
CA ARG A 223 15.59 -9.14 11.71
C ARG A 223 16.98 -9.59 12.14
N GLN A 224 17.90 -9.74 11.19
CA GLN A 224 19.29 -10.11 11.48
C GLN A 224 20.10 -8.94 12.07
N ARG A 225 19.82 -7.70 11.67
CA ARG A 225 20.49 -6.49 12.19
C ARG A 225 19.97 -6.00 13.55
N ALA A 226 18.81 -6.49 14.00
CA ALA A 226 18.20 -6.16 15.28
C ALA A 226 18.66 -7.05 16.45
N LYS A 227 19.59 -7.97 16.20
CA LYS A 227 20.31 -8.78 17.19
C LYS A 227 21.70 -8.20 17.42
#